data_AF-A0A660SAH3-F1
#
_entry.id   AF-A0A660SAH3-F1
#
_cell.length_a   1.000
_cell.length_b   1.000
_cell.length_c   1.000
_cell.angle_alpha   90.00
_cell.angle_beta   90.00
_cell.angle_gamma   90.00
#
_symmetry.space_group_name_H-M   'P 1'
#
loop_
_entity.id
_entity.type
_entity.pdbx_description
1 polymer ?
#
loop_
_entity_poly.entity_id
_entity_poly.type
_entity_poly.pdbx_seq_one_letter_code
_entity_poly.pdbx_strand_id
1 'polypeptide(L)' 'MFVWAKIPEKFRHLGSVEFSLKLIREAQVAVSPGVGFGEYGNGYVRFALVENPHRIRQAIRALRKII' A
#
# COMPACT_ATOMS: atom_id res chain seq x y z
N MET A 1 -9.98 -11.97 -0.19
CA MET A 1 -10.36 -10.61 0.28
C MET A 1 -9.19 -9.64 0.15
N PHE A 2 -8.62 -9.49 -1.05
CA PHE A 2 -7.42 -8.66 -1.24
C PHE A 2 -7.56 -7.77 -2.45
N VAL A 3 -6.99 -6.57 -2.35
CA VAL A 3 -6.74 -5.71 -3.51
C VAL A 3 -5.23 -5.69 -3.74
N TRP A 4 -4.82 -6.12 -4.92
CA TRP A 4 -3.43 -6.07 -5.36
C TRP A 4 -3.23 -4.77 -6.15
N ALA A 5 -2.56 -3.81 -5.52
CA ALA A 5 -2.44 -2.45 -6.06
C ALA A 5 -1.04 -2.24 -6.62
N LYS A 6 -0.96 -1.84 -7.89
CA LYS A 6 0.30 -1.45 -8.53
C LYS A 6 0.81 -0.17 -7.88
N ILE A 7 2.11 -0.08 -7.61
CA ILE A 7 2.73 1.12 -7.06
C ILE A 7 2.63 2.24 -8.12
N PRO A 8 2.16 3.45 -7.74
CA PRO A 8 2.09 4.60 -8.63
C PRO A 8 3.44 4.91 -9.28
N GLU A 9 3.44 5.42 -10.52
CA GLU A 9 4.66 5.66 -11.31
C GLU A 9 5.71 6.46 -10.54
N LYS A 10 5.29 7.57 -9.91
CA LYS A 10 6.17 8.46 -9.13
C LYS A 10 6.87 7.79 -7.94
N PHE A 11 6.40 6.63 -7.50
CA PHE A 11 6.96 5.87 -6.37
C PHE A 11 7.56 4.53 -6.80
N ARG A 12 7.53 4.17 -8.09
CA ARG A 12 7.97 2.85 -8.53
C ARG A 12 9.44 2.59 -8.23
N HIS A 13 10.27 3.63 -8.21
CA HIS A 13 11.69 3.57 -7.86
C HIS A 13 11.96 3.12 -6.41
N LEU A 14 10.98 3.25 -5.50
CA LEU A 14 11.10 2.80 -4.11
C LEU A 14 10.99 1.27 -3.97
N GLY A 15 10.34 0.61 -4.93
CA GLY A 15 9.92 -0.78 -4.76
C GLY A 15 8.90 -0.96 -3.63
N SER A 16 8.48 -2.21 -3.41
CA SER A 16 7.35 -2.50 -2.53
C SER A 16 7.62 -2.32 -1.04
N VAL A 17 8.85 -2.55 -0.58
CA VAL A 17 9.23 -2.44 0.85
C VAL A 17 9.23 -0.98 1.29
N GLU A 18 10.04 -0.13 0.64
CA GLU A 18 10.14 1.28 1.01
C GLU A 18 8.83 2.02 0.78
N PHE A 19 8.08 1.68 -0.28
CA PHE A 19 6.75 2.24 -0.45
C PHE A 19 5.81 1.87 0.70
N SER A 20 5.82 0.61 1.16
CA SER A 20 5.02 0.17 2.32
C SER A 20 5.43 0.91 3.61
N LEU A 21 6.73 1.11 3.84
CA LEU A 21 7.25 1.90 4.96
C LEU A 21 6.82 3.36 4.88
N LYS A 22 6.79 3.95 3.69
CA LYS A 22 6.28 5.31 3.46
C LYS A 22 4.81 5.42 3.80
N LEU A 23 3.97 4.46 3.37
CA LEU A 23 2.54 4.47 3.67
C LEU A 23 2.24 4.38 5.17
N ILE A 24 2.95 3.54 5.93
CA ILE A 24 2.74 3.46 7.37
C ILE A 24 3.22 4.72 8.10
N ARG A 25 4.35 5.31 7.69
CA ARG A 25 4.90 6.52 8.33
C ARG A 25 4.03 7.75 8.04
N GLU A 26 3.68 7.99 6.78
CA GLU A 26 3.04 9.25 6.35
C GLU A 26 1.51 9.18 6.29
N ALA A 27 0.94 8.02 5.91
CA ALA A 27 -0.51 7.84 5.82
C ALA A 27 -1.09 7.04 7.00
N GLN A 28 -0.27 6.48 7.90
CA GLN A 28 -0.73 5.62 8.98
C GLN A 28 -1.54 4.40 8.47
N VAL A 29 -1.15 3.88 7.30
CA VAL A 29 -1.78 2.72 6.65
C VAL A 29 -0.74 1.63 6.47
N ALA A 30 -0.94 0.50 7.16
CA ALA A 30 -0.15 -0.70 6.96
C ALA A 30 -0.63 -1.49 5.74
N VAL A 31 0.30 -1.90 4.88
CA VAL A 31 0.06 -2.76 3.71
C VAL A 31 1.11 -3.87 3.67
N SER A 32 0.84 -4.96 2.95
CA SER A 32 1.88 -5.98 2.73
C SER A 32 2.72 -5.62 1.50
N PRO A 33 4.06 -5.59 1.60
CA PRO A 33 4.93 -5.36 0.45
C PRO A 33 4.85 -6.53 -0.51
N GLY A 34 4.69 -6.26 -1.81
CA GLY A 34 4.48 -7.29 -2.81
C GLY A 34 5.66 -8.25 -2.99
N VAL A 35 6.90 -7.81 -2.75
CA VAL A 35 8.09 -8.67 -2.79
C VAL A 35 8.03 -9.85 -1.81
N GLY A 36 7.28 -9.70 -0.70
CA GLY A 36 7.05 -10.79 0.26
C GLY A 36 6.26 -11.97 -0.33
N PHE A 37 5.70 -11.82 -1.54
CA PHE A 37 4.97 -12.85 -2.27
C PHE A 37 5.71 -13.32 -3.53
N GLY A 38 6.98 -12.93 -3.70
CA GLY A 38 7.83 -13.25 -4.86
C GLY A 38 8.40 -12.01 -5.53
N GLU A 39 9.54 -12.16 -6.23
CA GLU A 39 10.29 -11.06 -6.85
C GLU A 39 9.45 -10.23 -7.84
N TYR A 40 8.58 -10.88 -8.62
CA TYR A 40 7.66 -10.23 -9.56
C TYR A 40 6.60 -9.36 -8.87
N GLY A 41 6.42 -9.51 -7.56
CA GLY A 41 5.53 -8.68 -6.75
C GLY A 41 6.13 -7.32 -6.36
N ASN A 42 7.41 -7.05 -6.60
CA ASN A 42 8.06 -5.85 -6.09
C ASN A 42 7.46 -4.52 -6.61
N GLY A 43 6.73 -4.55 -7.72
CA GLY A 43 6.00 -3.38 -8.24
C GLY A 43 4.61 -3.16 -7.62
N TYR A 44 4.23 -3.92 -6.59
CA TYR A 44 2.88 -3.94 -6.03
C TYR A 44 2.88 -3.94 -4.50
N VAL A 45 1.72 -3.60 -3.93
CA VAL A 45 1.38 -3.80 -2.52
C VAL A 45 0.01 -4.45 -2.38
N ARG A 46 -0.22 -5.14 -1.27
CA ARG A 46 -1.49 -5.80 -0.96
C ARG A 46 -2.25 -5.06 0.12
N PHE A 47 -3.52 -4.79 -0.15
CA PHE A 47 -4.50 -4.39 0.86
C PHE A 47 -5.36 -5.60 1.22
N ALA A 48 -5.56 -5.82 2.53
CA ALA A 48 -6.53 -6.79 3.03
C ALA A 48 -7.81 -6.05 3.42
N LEU A 49 -8.96 -6.52 2.93
CA LEU A 49 -10.27 -5.94 3.25
C LEU A 49 -10.81 -6.55 4.54
N VAL A 50 -10.09 -6.32 5.65
CA VAL A 50 -10.37 -6.89 6.98
C VAL A 50 -10.87 -5.87 7.99
N GLU A 51 -10.89 -4.60 7.59
CA GLU A 51 -11.33 -3.47 8.39
C GLU A 51 -12.76 -3.05 8.00
N ASN A 52 -13.46 -2.38 8.91
CA ASN A 52 -14.81 -1.90 8.62
C ASN A 52 -14.81 -0.74 7.60
N PRO A 53 -15.95 -0.43 6.94
CA PRO A 53 -16.02 0.61 5.92
C PRO A 53 -15.59 2.02 6.40
N HIS A 54 -15.76 2.35 7.69
CA HIS A 54 -15.33 3.64 8.22
C HIS A 54 -13.80 3.75 8.29
N ARG A 55 -13.13 2.68 8.73
CA ARG A 55 -11.66 2.58 8.77
C ARG A 55 -11.06 2.55 7.36
N ILE A 56 -11.68 1.83 6.42
CA ILE A 56 -11.26 1.85 5.01
C ILE A 56 -11.38 3.27 4.42
N ARG A 57 -12.48 3.99 4.67
CA ARG A 57 -12.63 5.39 4.24
C ARG A 57 -11.60 6.33 4.89
N GLN A 58 -11.20 6.07 6.13
CA GLN A 58 -10.13 6.81 6.79
C GLN A 58 -8.79 6.58 6.07
N ALA A 59 -8.43 5.32 5.79
CA ALA A 59 -7.21 4.97 5.06
C ALA A 59 -7.17 5.63 3.67
N ILE A 60 -8.27 5.59 2.92
CA ILE A 60 -8.36 6.26 1.60
C ILE A 60 -8.09 7.76 1.70
N ARG A 61 -8.65 8.45 2.72
CA ARG A 61 -8.43 9.89 2.92
C ARG A 61 -6.98 10.22 3.26
N ALA A 62 -6.31 9.37 4.04
CA ALA A 62 -4.89 9.56 4.36
C ALA A 62 -4.00 9.33 3.13
N LEU A 63 -4.25 8.26 2.37
CA LEU A 63 -3.51 7.95 1.14
C LEU A 63 -3.62 9.05 0.08
N ARG A 64 -4.79 9.67 -0.07
CA ARG A 64 -5.00 10.81 -0.99
C ARG A 64 -4.14 12.03 -0.72
N LYS A 65 -3.57 12.17 0.48
CA LYS A 65 -2.69 13.29 0.82
C LYS A 65 -1.24 13.06 0.36
N ILE A 66 -0.87 11.83 0.02
CA ILE A 66 0.51 11.45 -0.33
C ILE A 66 0.64 10.90 -1.76
N ILE A 67 -0.42 10.27 -2.29
CA ILE A 67 -0.47 9.69 -3.65
C ILE A 67 -0.95 10.71 -4.67
#